data_AF-U2YXR7-F1
#
_entry.id   AF-U2YXR7-F1
#
_cell.length_a   1.000
_cell.length_b   1.000
_cell.length_c   1.000
_cell.angle_alpha   90.00
_cell.angle_beta   90.00
_cell.angle_gamma   90.00
#
_symmetry.space_group_name_H-M   'P 1'
#
loop_
_entity.id
_entity.type
_entity.pdbx_description
1 polymer ?
#
loop_
_entity_poly.entity_id
_entity_poly.type
_entity_poly.pdbx_seq_one_letter_code
_entity_poly.pdbx_strand_id
1 'polypeptide(L)' 'MADLRSKAHEADVTVWVGKSGIESVVDELDDQLDDRDVVKVKFLRSSRGGTTTEELAEDLRDAVSADLVETRGNTAVYAR' A
#
# COMPACT_ATOMS: atom_id res chain seq x y z
N MET A 1 -8.56 14.57 6.43
CA MET A 1 -8.95 13.89 5.17
C MET A 1 -8.51 14.61 3.90
N ALA A 2 -8.82 15.91 3.69
CA ALA A 2 -8.47 16.60 2.43
C ALA A 2 -6.97 16.62 2.12
N ASP A 3 -6.12 16.73 3.16
CA ASP A 3 -4.66 16.78 3.03
C ASP A 3 -4.04 15.45 2.59
N LEU A 4 -4.42 14.33 3.24
CA LEU A 4 -3.90 12.99 2.92
C LEU A 4 -4.25 12.54 1.50
N ARG A 5 -5.44 12.89 0.98
CA ARG A 5 -5.82 12.57 -0.41
C ARG A 5 -4.99 13.34 -1.43
N SER A 6 -4.60 14.58 -1.13
CA SER A 6 -3.70 15.35 -2.00
C SER A 6 -2.30 14.74 -1.99
N LYS A 7 -1.75 14.48 -0.80
CA LYS A 7 -0.46 13.79 -0.63
C LYS A 7 -0.44 12.43 -1.31
N ALA A 8 -1.52 11.66 -1.16
CA ALA A 8 -1.71 10.37 -1.84
C ALA A 8 -1.63 10.51 -3.35
N HIS A 9 -2.28 11.54 -3.93
CA HIS A 9 -2.24 11.77 -5.38
C HIS A 9 -0.81 12.10 -5.87
N GLU A 10 -0.08 12.90 -5.11
CA GLU A 10 1.27 13.40 -5.44
C GLU A 10 2.39 12.40 -5.14
N ALA A 11 2.18 11.45 -4.23
CA ALA A 11 3.19 10.48 -3.82
C ALA A 11 3.63 9.56 -4.97
N ASP A 12 4.94 9.33 -5.07
CA ASP A 12 5.49 8.27 -5.91
C ASP A 12 5.26 6.89 -5.29
N VAL A 13 5.22 5.86 -6.12
CA VAL A 13 5.23 4.47 -5.64
C VAL A 13 6.62 4.16 -5.09
N THR A 14 6.67 3.68 -3.86
CA THR A 14 7.94 3.29 -3.21
C THR A 14 7.99 1.84 -2.74
N VAL A 15 6.85 1.12 -2.76
CA VAL A 15 6.78 -0.30 -2.41
C VAL A 15 6.07 -1.07 -3.52
N TRP A 16 6.59 -2.24 -3.90
CA TRP A 16 6.03 -3.09 -4.95
C TRP A 16 5.75 -4.50 -4.45
N VAL A 17 4.47 -4.90 -4.45
CA VAL A 17 4.06 -6.26 -4.11
C VAL A 17 4.20 -7.16 -5.34
N GLY A 18 5.14 -8.10 -5.27
CA GLY A 18 5.45 -9.05 -6.33
C GLY A 18 4.83 -10.43 -6.13
N LYS A 19 5.42 -11.44 -6.79
CA LYS A 19 4.95 -12.83 -6.73
C LYS A 19 5.03 -13.43 -5.32
N SER A 20 5.93 -12.91 -4.48
CA SER A 20 6.11 -13.34 -3.09
C SER A 20 4.98 -12.87 -2.16
N GLY A 21 4.03 -12.07 -2.65
CA GLY A 21 2.88 -11.61 -1.86
C GLY A 21 3.21 -10.50 -0.87
N ILE A 22 2.21 -10.10 -0.09
CA ILE A 22 2.28 -8.95 0.83
C ILE A 22 3.27 -9.15 1.97
N GLU A 23 3.45 -10.39 2.44
CA GLU A 23 4.35 -10.73 3.55
C GLU A 23 5.78 -10.26 3.26
N SER A 24 6.18 -10.26 1.99
CA SER A 24 7.53 -9.84 1.58
C SER A 24 7.81 -8.34 1.68
N VAL A 25 6.79 -7.51 1.95
CA VAL A 25 6.94 -6.03 2.02
C VAL A 25 6.42 -5.43 3.32
N VAL A 26 5.98 -6.24 4.29
CA VAL A 26 5.39 -5.75 5.55
C VAL A 26 6.40 -4.86 6.28
N ASP A 27 7.61 -5.36 6.54
CA ASP A 27 8.64 -4.61 7.27
C ASP A 27 9.06 -3.34 6.53
N GLU A 28 9.21 -3.39 5.19
CA GLU A 28 9.56 -2.21 4.39
C GLU A 28 8.46 -1.13 4.42
N LEU A 29 7.20 -1.55 4.35
CA LEU A 29 6.07 -0.61 4.43
C LEU A 29 5.97 -0.02 5.84
N ASP A 30 6.15 -0.83 6.88
CA ASP A 30 6.14 -0.40 8.28
C ASP A 30 7.20 0.68 8.54
N ASP A 31 8.45 0.41 8.15
CA ASP A 31 9.57 1.36 8.25
C ASP A 31 9.28 2.67 7.50
N GLN A 32 8.72 2.59 6.29
CA GLN A 32 8.42 3.80 5.51
C GLN A 32 7.28 4.63 6.11
N LEU A 33 6.31 3.99 6.77
CA LEU A 33 5.19 4.68 7.41
C LEU A 33 5.61 5.43 8.67
N ASP A 34 6.72 5.04 9.31
CA ASP A 34 7.29 5.78 10.44
C ASP A 34 7.94 7.11 10.01
N ASP A 35 8.43 7.19 8.77
CA ASP A 35 9.16 8.35 8.24
C ASP A 35 8.32 9.24 7.29
N ARG A 36 7.12 8.80 6.88
CA ARG A 36 6.34 9.45 5.82
C ARG A 36 4.86 9.58 6.16
N ASP A 37 4.29 10.73 5.82
CA ASP A 37 2.85 10.97 5.97
C ASP A 37 1.98 9.96 5.19
N VAL A 38 2.46 9.53 4.02
CA VAL A 38 1.78 8.55 3.16
C VAL A 38 2.80 7.67 2.43
N VAL A 39 2.44 6.41 2.19
CA VAL A 39 3.21 5.47 1.36
C VAL A 39 2.31 4.87 0.29
N LYS A 40 2.67 5.06 -0.98
CA LYS A 40 1.96 4.48 -2.13
C LYS A 40 2.60 3.16 -2.53
N VAL A 41 1.80 2.10 -2.46
CA VAL A 41 2.19 0.72 -2.78
C VAL A 41 1.60 0.33 -4.13
N LYS A 42 2.34 -0.41 -4.95
CA LYS A 42 1.87 -0.96 -6.22
C LYS A 42 1.84 -2.48 -6.20
N PHE A 43 0.68 -3.04 -6.50
CA PHE A 43 0.48 -4.47 -6.66
C PHE A 43 0.77 -4.86 -8.10
N LEU A 44 1.77 -5.71 -8.31
CA LEU A 44 2.11 -6.22 -9.64
C LEU A 44 1.09 -7.25 -10.10
N ARG A 45 1.01 -7.50 -11.41
CA ARG A 45 0.10 -8.53 -11.94
C ARG A 45 0.36 -9.91 -11.32
N SER A 46 1.62 -10.20 -10.98
CA SER A 46 2.05 -11.45 -10.36
C SER A 46 1.55 -11.65 -8.93
N SER A 47 1.16 -10.59 -8.20
CA SER A 47 0.62 -10.69 -6.85
C SER A 47 -0.89 -10.95 -6.84
N ARG A 48 -1.60 -10.61 -7.91
CA ARG A 48 -3.08 -10.65 -8.00
C ARG A 48 -3.64 -11.93 -8.63
N GLY A 49 -2.86 -13.00 -8.73
CA GLY A 49 -3.20 -14.18 -9.52
C GLY A 49 -4.48 -14.92 -9.08
N GLY A 50 -4.93 -14.71 -7.84
CA GLY A 50 -6.16 -15.30 -7.28
C GLY A 50 -6.89 -14.39 -6.30
N THR A 51 -6.65 -13.08 -6.37
CA THR A 51 -7.20 -12.09 -5.44
C THR A 51 -7.24 -10.71 -6.12
N THR A 52 -7.93 -9.75 -5.49
CA THR A 52 -8.08 -8.38 -5.98
C THR A 52 -7.03 -7.43 -5.40
N THR A 53 -6.93 -6.22 -5.96
CA THR A 53 -6.09 -5.17 -5.35
C THR A 53 -6.66 -4.78 -3.99
N GLU A 54 -7.98 -4.72 -3.88
CA GLU A 54 -8.71 -4.32 -2.68
C GLU A 54 -8.45 -5.30 -1.53
N GLU A 55 -8.59 -6.61 -1.76
CA GLU A 55 -8.29 -7.63 -0.75
C GLU A 55 -6.82 -7.57 -0.30
N LEU A 56 -5.87 -7.54 -1.24
CA LEU A 56 -4.44 -7.41 -0.89
C LEU A 56 -4.13 -6.13 -0.13
N ALA A 57 -4.87 -5.04 -0.39
CA ALA A 57 -4.68 -3.78 0.29
C ALA A 57 -5.23 -3.79 1.72
N GLU A 58 -6.38 -4.43 1.93
CA GLU A 58 -6.92 -4.65 3.27
C GLU A 58 -6.04 -5.58 4.10
N ASP A 59 -5.57 -6.69 3.51
CA ASP A 59 -4.68 -7.62 4.19
C ASP A 59 -3.35 -6.94 4.58
N LEU A 60 -2.78 -6.14 3.68
CA LEU A 60 -1.54 -5.41 3.96
C LEU A 60 -1.76 -4.30 4.99
N ARG A 61 -2.89 -3.58 4.94
CA ARG A 61 -3.29 -2.60 5.97
C ARG A 61 -3.25 -3.25 7.36
N ASP A 62 -3.89 -4.41 7.49
CA ASP A 62 -4.00 -5.12 8.76
C ASP A 62 -2.64 -5.65 9.22
N ALA A 63 -1.80 -6.12 8.31
CA ALA A 63 -0.45 -6.59 8.61
C ALA A 63 0.45 -5.48 9.18
N VAL A 64 0.34 -4.24 8.68
CA VAL A 64 1.13 -3.09 9.18
C VAL A 64 0.38 -2.20 10.18
N SER A 65 -0.84 -2.57 10.58
CA SER A 65 -1.67 -1.76 11.49
C SER A 65 -1.76 -0.28 11.06
N ALA A 66 -2.02 -0.04 9.77
CA ALA A 66 -2.09 1.29 9.17
C ALA A 66 -3.53 1.64 8.74
N ASP A 67 -3.75 2.87 8.28
CA ASP A 67 -4.99 3.27 7.61
C ASP A 67 -4.86 3.16 6.09
N LEU A 68 -5.87 2.58 5.43
CA LEU A 68 -5.98 2.56 3.96
C LEU A 68 -6.67 3.83 3.47
N VAL A 69 -5.91 4.77 2.91
CA VAL A 69 -6.40 6.08 2.46
C VAL A 69 -7.19 5.98 1.16
N GLU A 70 -6.64 5.26 0.18
CA GLU A 70 -7.34 4.96 -1.08
C GLU A 70 -6.77 3.73 -1.77
N THR A 71 -7.61 3.11 -2.61
CA THR A 71 -7.18 2.21 -3.68
C THR A 71 -7.53 2.84 -5.03
N ARG A 72 -6.60 2.73 -5.99
CA ARG A 72 -6.83 3.18 -7.38
C ARG A 72 -6.07 2.28 -8.33
N GLY A 73 -6.81 1.57 -9.18
CA GLY A 73 -6.25 0.62 -10.15
C GLY A 73 -5.49 -0.50 -9.44
N ASN A 74 -4.16 -0.51 -9.57
CA ASN A 74 -3.30 -1.47 -8.90
C ASN A 74 -2.40 -0.85 -7.83
N THR A 75 -2.83 0.28 -7.27
CA THR A 75 -2.12 0.95 -6.18
C THR A 75 -3.02 1.14 -4.98
N ALA A 76 -2.41 1.14 -3.80
CA ALA A 76 -3.02 1.54 -2.54
C ALA A 76 -2.13 2.57 -1.86
N VAL A 77 -2.73 3.47 -1.09
CA VAL A 77 -2.00 4.43 -0.26
C VAL A 77 -2.32 4.19 1.19
N TYR A 78 -1.29 4.09 2.01
CA TYR A 78 -1.38 3.89 3.46
C TYR A 78 -0.89 5.13 4.18
N ALA A 79 -1.44 5.36 5.36
CA ALA A 79 -1.00 6.38 6.30
C ALA A 79 -1.05 5.83 7.73
N ARG A 80 -0.32 6.47 8.64
CA ARG A 80 -0.33 6.18 10.07
C ARG A 80 -0.55 7.46 10.86
#